data_AF-A0A0G1TZT9-F1
#
_entry.id   AF-A0A0G1TZT9-F1
#
_cell.length_a   1.000
_cell.length_b   1.000
_cell.length_c   1.000
_cell.angle_alpha   90.00
_cell.angle_beta   90.00
_cell.angle_gamma   90.00
#
_symmetry.space_group_name_H-M   'P 1'
#
loop_
_entity.id
_entity.type
_entity.pdbx_description
1 polymer ?
#
loop_
_entity_poly.entity_id
_entity_poly.type
_entity_poly.pdbx_seq_one_letter_code
_entity_poly.pdbx_strand_id
1 'polypeptide(L)'
;MRLLYFFTLLVVIFPPIIRAQVFINEISPLGDEEWVEIYNAGETPFDLAGWCLADGNTVESDDLTLEGIITPLEFKVFTHNKGWLNDGGDSVTLLATDSATIDTVAYGTVPEGKSWARVPDGSPDWLVSDLSKGLPNPTPAPPPTPTPTPSPSPTPTPSPTPSSAPSPTPTPTPTPSPAPGVEGEVLSASTSAVKDLDLSVFLVDLASPSASASALPVPSTNLNYEHLSNVLFIGVGLTVSGLSGVFITRRLTRKKL
;
A
#
# COMPACT_ATOMS: atom_id res chain seq x y z
N MET A 1 -2.93 27.23 48.07
CA MET A 1 -2.25 25.98 47.68
C MET A 1 -2.03 26.04 46.18
N ARG A 2 -0.78 26.00 45.69
CA ARG A 2 -0.47 26.02 44.24
C ARG A 2 -0.46 24.57 43.73
N LEU A 3 -1.33 24.27 42.77
CA LEU A 3 -1.43 22.95 42.14
C LEU A 3 -0.33 22.86 41.07
N LEU A 4 0.66 22.01 41.30
CA LEU A 4 1.75 21.77 40.35
C LEU A 4 1.31 20.66 39.39
N TYR A 5 1.13 20.99 38.11
CA TYR A 5 0.82 20.02 37.07
C TYR A 5 2.12 19.37 36.57
N PHE A 6 2.26 18.07 36.81
CA PHE A 6 3.29 17.25 36.19
C PHE A 6 2.84 16.88 34.78
N PHE A 7 3.57 17.35 33.77
CA PHE A 7 3.39 16.94 32.39
C PHE A 7 4.30 15.74 32.13
N THR A 8 3.75 14.53 32.15
CA THR A 8 4.51 13.32 31.81
C THR A 8 4.63 13.24 30.29
N LEU A 9 5.84 13.45 29.77
CA LEU A 9 6.17 13.20 28.37
C LEU A 9 6.17 11.69 28.13
N LEU A 10 5.15 11.17 27.46
CA LEU A 10 5.12 9.79 26.98
C LEU A 10 6.05 9.68 25.75
N VAL A 11 7.27 9.19 25.96
CA VAL A 11 8.19 8.85 24.86
C VAL A 11 7.74 7.50 24.28
N VAL A 12 7.09 7.52 23.13
CA VAL A 12 6.79 6.31 22.36
C VAL A 12 8.08 5.86 21.68
N ILE A 13 8.79 4.92 22.31
CA ILE A 13 9.96 4.27 21.71
C ILE A 13 9.43 3.24 20.72
N PHE A 14 9.52 3.54 19.43
CA PHE A 14 9.39 2.50 18.41
C PHE A 14 10.68 1.68 18.42
N PRO A 15 10.63 0.36 18.64
CA PRO A 15 11.82 -0.47 18.48
C PRO A 15 12.32 -0.29 17.04
N PRO A 16 13.65 -0.15 16.82
CA PRO A 16 14.19 -0.09 15.48
C PRO A 16 13.78 -1.35 14.72
N ILE A 17 13.33 -1.19 13.47
CA ILE A 17 13.16 -2.33 12.56
C ILE A 17 14.59 -2.81 12.26
N ILE A 18 14.98 -3.94 12.85
CA ILE A 18 16.30 -4.55 12.60
C ILE A 18 16.21 -5.27 11.25
N ARG A 19 16.77 -4.65 10.20
CA ARG A 19 17.04 -5.32 8.94
C ARG A 19 18.43 -5.98 9.04
N ALA A 20 18.63 -7.12 8.38
CA ALA A 20 19.97 -7.66 8.22
C ALA A 20 20.84 -6.64 7.45
N GLN A 21 22.07 -6.42 7.91
CA GLN A 21 23.01 -5.49 7.28
C GLN A 21 23.54 -6.01 5.95
N VAL A 22 23.84 -7.31 5.91
CA VAL A 22 24.30 -8.05 4.74
C VAL A 22 23.28 -9.15 4.41
N PHE A 23 23.07 -9.40 3.13
CA PHE A 23 22.16 -10.44 2.65
C PHE A 23 22.54 -10.85 1.21
N ILE A 24 21.92 -11.93 0.72
CA ILE A 24 22.16 -12.47 -0.62
C ILE A 24 21.53 -11.53 -1.65
N ASN A 25 22.26 -11.11 -2.68
CA ASN A 25 21.81 -10.11 -3.66
C ASN A 25 21.56 -10.69 -5.05
N GLU A 26 22.39 -11.64 -5.49
CA GLU A 26 22.29 -12.26 -6.80
C GLU A 26 22.76 -13.72 -6.72
N ILE A 27 22.10 -14.61 -7.48
CA ILE A 27 22.37 -16.05 -7.54
C ILE A 27 22.44 -16.46 -9.01
N SER A 28 23.58 -17.01 -9.42
CA SER A 28 23.80 -17.55 -10.76
C SER A 28 24.11 -19.04 -10.69
N PRO A 29 23.10 -19.91 -10.86
CA PRO A 29 23.30 -21.35 -10.87
C PRO A 29 23.84 -21.88 -12.20
N LEU A 30 23.91 -21.05 -13.25
CA LEU A 30 24.43 -21.46 -14.56
C LEU A 30 25.78 -20.80 -14.87
N GLY A 31 26.59 -21.51 -15.66
CA GLY A 31 27.87 -21.04 -16.17
C GLY A 31 28.95 -22.13 -16.17
N ASP A 32 30.19 -21.70 -16.42
CA ASP A 32 31.39 -22.50 -16.14
C ASP A 32 31.69 -22.54 -14.63
N GLU A 33 31.29 -21.48 -13.92
CA GLU A 33 31.33 -21.37 -12.47
C GLU A 33 29.97 -20.86 -11.97
N GLU A 34 29.58 -21.33 -10.80
CA GLU A 34 28.38 -20.90 -10.09
C GLU A 34 28.77 -19.89 -9.02
N TRP A 35 27.88 -18.93 -8.75
CA TRP A 35 28.23 -17.89 -7.81
C TRP A 35 27.01 -17.26 -7.15
N VAL A 36 27.27 -16.74 -5.96
CA VAL A 36 26.34 -16.00 -5.13
C VAL A 36 26.99 -14.68 -4.77
N GLU A 37 26.23 -13.60 -4.87
CA GLU A 37 26.68 -12.28 -4.48
C GLU A 37 26.03 -11.85 -3.15
N ILE A 38 26.83 -11.26 -2.27
CA ILE A 38 26.36 -10.63 -1.03
C ILE A 38 26.41 -9.11 -1.21
N TYR A 39 25.38 -8.42 -0.75
CA TYR A 39 25.32 -6.95 -0.73
C TYR A 39 25.25 -6.44 0.72
N ASN A 40 25.98 -5.35 0.99
CA ASN A 40 25.93 -4.65 2.28
C ASN A 40 25.07 -3.39 2.17
N ALA A 41 23.83 -3.47 2.67
CA ALA A 41 22.93 -2.31 2.74
C ALA A 41 23.15 -1.44 3.98
N GLY A 42 24.08 -1.81 4.87
CA GLY A 42 24.41 -1.02 6.04
C GLY A 42 25.32 0.16 5.73
N GLU A 43 25.46 1.03 6.73
CA GLU A 43 26.29 2.24 6.65
C GLU A 43 27.74 2.03 7.11
N THR A 44 28.09 0.80 7.52
CA THR A 44 29.44 0.46 8.01
C THR A 44 30.03 -0.75 7.28
N PRO A 45 31.37 -0.86 7.18
CA PRO A 45 32.00 -2.07 6.68
C PRO A 45 31.65 -3.29 7.56
N PHE A 46 31.45 -4.43 6.92
CA PHE A 46 31.11 -5.69 7.57
C PHE A 46 32.17 -6.75 7.26
N ASP A 47 32.66 -7.48 8.26
CA ASP A 47 33.59 -8.59 8.07
C ASP A 47 32.80 -9.91 7.98
N LEU A 48 32.89 -10.58 6.84
CA LEU A 48 32.20 -11.85 6.56
C LEU A 48 33.02 -13.07 7.03
N ALA A 49 34.21 -12.88 7.60
CA ALA A 49 35.09 -13.98 7.99
C ALA A 49 34.37 -15.04 8.85
N GLY A 50 34.37 -16.28 8.35
CA GLY A 50 33.80 -17.44 9.04
C GLY A 50 32.28 -17.59 8.91
N TRP A 51 31.60 -16.68 8.19
CA TRP A 51 30.21 -16.90 7.78
C TRP A 51 30.14 -18.00 6.72
N CYS A 52 28.95 -18.52 6.42
CA CYS A 52 28.77 -19.60 5.46
C CYS A 52 27.69 -19.26 4.44
N LEU A 53 27.93 -19.62 3.17
CA LEU A 53 26.89 -19.73 2.13
C LEU A 53 26.64 -21.21 1.87
N ALA A 54 25.40 -21.64 2.12
CA ALA A 54 24.95 -23.01 1.97
C ALA A 54 24.05 -23.20 0.74
N ASP A 55 24.27 -24.26 -0.05
CA ASP A 55 23.30 -24.76 -1.03
C ASP A 55 22.24 -25.61 -0.29
N GLY A 56 21.17 -24.95 0.12
CA GLY A 56 20.11 -25.50 0.96
C GLY A 56 19.93 -24.73 2.26
N ASN A 57 19.57 -25.44 3.33
CA ASN A 57 19.20 -24.87 4.63
C ASN A 57 20.18 -25.19 5.77
N THR A 58 21.12 -26.09 5.56
CA THR A 58 22.10 -26.55 6.55
C THR A 58 23.50 -26.48 5.98
N VAL A 59 24.50 -26.34 6.86
CA VAL A 59 25.91 -26.37 6.45
C VAL A 59 26.28 -27.81 6.08
N GLU A 60 26.64 -28.01 4.83
CA GLU A 60 27.23 -29.23 4.30
C GLU A 60 28.74 -29.04 4.05
N SER A 61 29.45 -30.12 3.76
CA SER A 61 30.92 -30.11 3.70
C SER A 61 31.52 -29.35 2.51
N ASP A 62 30.71 -29.12 1.48
CA ASP A 62 31.04 -28.44 0.22
C ASP A 62 30.55 -26.98 0.18
N ASP A 63 29.96 -26.49 1.27
CA ASP A 63 29.53 -25.11 1.38
C ASP A 63 30.69 -24.11 1.55
N LEU A 64 30.44 -22.87 1.15
CA LEU A 64 31.45 -21.82 1.13
C LEU A 64 31.58 -21.14 2.50
N THR A 65 32.73 -21.31 3.15
CA THR A 65 33.15 -20.42 4.24
C THR A 65 33.61 -19.08 3.67
N LEU A 66 32.99 -18.00 4.12
CA LEU A 66 33.22 -16.65 3.62
C LEU A 66 34.42 -15.99 4.30
N GLU A 67 35.04 -15.07 3.56
CA GLU A 67 36.16 -14.28 4.05
C GLU A 67 36.07 -12.83 3.58
N GLY A 68 36.69 -11.94 4.37
CA GLY A 68 36.98 -10.57 4.02
C GLY A 68 35.85 -9.58 4.27
N ILE A 69 36.18 -8.31 4.05
CA ILE A 69 35.33 -7.17 4.41
C ILE A 69 34.54 -6.70 3.18
N ILE A 70 33.28 -6.33 3.39
CA ILE A 70 32.40 -5.68 2.41
C ILE A 70 32.05 -4.27 2.92
N THR A 71 32.37 -3.23 2.17
CA THR A 71 32.08 -1.85 2.60
C THR A 71 30.62 -1.46 2.32
N PRO A 72 30.13 -0.32 2.83
CA PRO A 72 28.76 0.12 2.59
C PRO A 72 28.44 0.22 1.09
N LEU A 73 27.27 -0.29 0.71
CA LEU A 73 26.76 -0.31 -0.66
C LEU A 73 27.63 -1.10 -1.66
N GLU A 74 28.57 -1.92 -1.18
CA GLU A 74 29.36 -2.80 -2.03
C GLU A 74 28.76 -4.21 -2.14
N PHE A 75 29.25 -4.89 -3.17
CA PHE A 75 28.92 -6.26 -3.52
C PHE A 75 30.17 -7.13 -3.36
N LYS A 76 29.97 -8.36 -2.88
CA LYS A 76 31.04 -9.36 -2.82
C LYS A 76 30.57 -10.67 -3.40
N VAL A 77 31.31 -11.16 -4.38
CA VAL A 77 30.97 -12.37 -5.11
C VAL A 77 31.75 -13.56 -4.58
N PHE A 78 31.02 -14.63 -4.30
CA PHE A 78 31.55 -15.92 -3.89
C PHE A 78 31.26 -16.92 -4.98
N THR A 79 32.31 -17.56 -5.50
CA THR A 79 32.25 -18.44 -6.67
C THR A 79 32.63 -19.85 -6.27
N HIS A 80 31.95 -20.84 -6.84
CA HIS A 80 32.21 -22.25 -6.67
C HIS A 80 32.27 -22.96 -8.03
N ASN A 81 32.86 -24.15 -8.04
CA ASN A 81 32.82 -25.04 -9.19
C ASN A 81 31.38 -25.41 -9.53
N LYS A 82 31.12 -25.57 -10.82
CA LYS A 82 29.84 -26.07 -11.36
C LYS A 82 29.35 -27.33 -10.64
N GLY A 83 28.05 -27.36 -10.36
CA GLY A 83 27.36 -28.42 -9.64
C GLY A 83 27.24 -28.19 -8.12
N TRP A 84 27.57 -26.98 -7.65
CA TRP A 84 27.30 -26.54 -6.29
C TRP A 84 25.87 -26.04 -6.11
N LEU A 85 25.36 -25.23 -7.05
CA LEU A 85 23.99 -24.78 -7.10
C LEU A 85 23.18 -25.66 -8.05
N ASN A 86 21.98 -26.04 -7.62
CA ASN A 86 21.08 -26.86 -8.43
C ASN A 86 20.43 -26.07 -9.59
N ASP A 87 20.76 -26.39 -10.85
CA ASP A 87 20.18 -25.77 -12.07
C ASP A 87 18.64 -25.78 -12.11
N GLY A 88 18.03 -26.79 -11.48
CA GLY A 88 16.58 -26.98 -11.37
C GLY A 88 15.89 -26.04 -10.37
N GLY A 89 16.66 -25.32 -9.57
CA GLY A 89 16.22 -24.54 -8.42
C GLY A 89 16.43 -25.27 -7.10
N ASP A 90 16.72 -24.48 -6.07
CA ASP A 90 16.85 -24.88 -4.67
C ASP A 90 16.73 -23.61 -3.80
N SER A 91 17.46 -23.55 -2.70
CA SER A 91 17.62 -22.41 -1.83
C SER A 91 19.09 -22.18 -1.53
N VAL A 92 19.47 -20.91 -1.39
CA VAL A 92 20.77 -20.52 -0.85
C VAL A 92 20.55 -19.88 0.52
N THR A 93 21.32 -20.29 1.52
CA THR A 93 21.23 -19.74 2.88
C THR A 93 22.54 -19.09 3.30
N LEU A 94 22.46 -17.84 3.78
CA LEU A 94 23.54 -17.12 4.43
C LEU A 94 23.45 -17.35 5.94
N LEU A 95 24.51 -17.93 6.51
CA LEU A 95 24.61 -18.29 7.91
C LEU A 95 25.73 -17.52 8.59
N ALA A 96 25.48 -17.01 9.78
CA ALA A 96 26.51 -16.44 10.64
C ALA A 96 27.41 -17.52 11.26
N THR A 97 28.50 -17.10 11.90
CA THR A 97 29.49 -18.00 12.56
C THR A 97 28.89 -18.92 13.63
N ASP A 98 27.76 -18.55 14.23
CA ASP A 98 27.01 -19.36 15.21
C ASP A 98 25.90 -20.20 14.56
N SER A 99 25.92 -20.31 13.23
CA SER A 99 24.91 -20.98 12.40
C SER A 99 23.52 -20.33 12.44
N ALA A 100 23.40 -19.10 12.93
CA ALA A 100 22.16 -18.36 12.81
C ALA A 100 21.88 -18.00 11.34
N THR A 101 20.66 -18.28 10.87
CA THR A 101 20.20 -17.87 9.54
C THR A 101 20.05 -16.36 9.47
N ILE A 102 20.73 -15.75 8.50
CA ILE A 102 20.69 -14.31 8.24
C ILE A 102 19.79 -14.00 7.06
N ASP A 103 19.91 -14.80 5.99
CA ASP A 103 19.06 -14.72 4.81
C ASP A 103 18.92 -16.10 4.18
N THR A 104 17.75 -16.39 3.60
CA THR A 104 17.49 -17.60 2.82
C THR A 104 16.69 -17.21 1.60
N VAL A 105 17.15 -17.63 0.43
CA VAL A 105 16.56 -17.28 -0.86
C VAL A 105 16.29 -18.56 -1.62
N ALA A 106 15.02 -18.84 -1.90
CA ALA A 106 14.64 -19.85 -2.88
C ALA A 106 14.85 -19.30 -4.29
N TYR A 107 15.40 -20.10 -5.18
CA TYR A 107 15.60 -19.77 -6.59
C TYR A 107 15.12 -20.91 -7.48
N GLY A 108 14.75 -20.58 -8.71
CA GLY A 108 14.29 -21.54 -9.71
C GLY A 108 15.27 -21.64 -10.89
N THR A 109 14.85 -22.35 -11.92
CA THR A 109 15.55 -22.38 -13.21
C THR A 109 15.71 -20.97 -13.79
N VAL A 110 16.85 -20.72 -14.45
CA VAL A 110 17.12 -19.48 -15.19
C VAL A 110 17.55 -19.79 -16.62
N PRO A 111 17.27 -18.93 -17.61
CA PRO A 111 17.87 -19.04 -18.93
C PRO A 111 19.39 -18.85 -18.89
N GLU A 112 20.10 -19.38 -19.90
CA GLU A 112 21.55 -19.14 -20.04
C GLU A 112 21.86 -17.63 -20.13
N GLY A 113 22.91 -17.20 -19.43
CA GLY A 113 23.30 -15.78 -19.35
C GLY A 113 22.38 -14.92 -18.46
N LYS A 114 21.58 -15.54 -17.60
CA LYS A 114 20.71 -14.87 -16.62
C LYS A 114 20.97 -15.39 -15.20
N SER A 115 20.54 -14.61 -14.23
CA SER A 115 20.64 -14.88 -12.79
C SER A 115 19.32 -14.50 -12.10
N TRP A 116 19.14 -14.98 -10.88
CA TRP A 116 18.18 -14.41 -9.95
C TRP A 116 18.81 -13.21 -9.25
N ALA A 117 18.12 -12.08 -9.19
CA ALA A 117 18.62 -10.84 -8.62
C ALA A 117 17.57 -10.14 -7.75
N ARG A 118 18.00 -9.53 -6.64
CA ARG A 118 17.18 -8.57 -5.90
C ARG A 118 17.09 -7.27 -6.68
N VAL A 119 15.88 -6.79 -6.91
CA VAL A 119 15.68 -5.55 -7.67
C VAL A 119 14.71 -4.62 -6.94
N PRO A 120 15.14 -3.42 -6.52
CA PRO A 120 16.55 -2.96 -6.46
C PRO A 120 17.40 -3.78 -5.48
N ASP A 121 18.72 -3.58 -5.47
CA ASP A 121 19.63 -4.25 -4.53
C ASP A 121 19.13 -4.13 -3.08
N GLY A 122 19.03 -5.27 -2.39
CA GLY A 122 18.49 -5.34 -1.04
C GLY A 122 17.00 -5.12 -0.84
N SER A 123 16.23 -5.11 -1.92
CA SER A 123 14.79 -5.24 -1.86
C SER A 123 14.39 -6.69 -1.49
N PRO A 124 13.18 -6.91 -0.98
CA PRO A 124 12.62 -8.26 -0.86
C PRO A 124 12.23 -8.88 -2.22
N ASP A 125 12.26 -8.10 -3.30
CA ASP A 125 11.72 -8.48 -4.60
C ASP A 125 12.81 -9.12 -5.45
N TRP A 126 12.52 -10.31 -5.96
CA TRP A 126 13.43 -11.10 -6.80
C TRP A 126 12.88 -11.21 -8.22
N LEU A 127 13.77 -11.08 -9.20
CA LEU A 127 13.46 -11.33 -10.60
C LEU A 127 14.63 -11.99 -11.33
N VAL A 128 14.35 -12.56 -12.49
CA VAL A 128 15.40 -13.04 -13.39
C VAL A 128 15.93 -11.87 -14.22
N SER A 129 17.22 -11.57 -14.11
CA SER A 129 17.88 -10.43 -14.78
C SER A 129 19.06 -10.85 -15.65
N ASP A 130 19.58 -9.91 -16.43
CA ASP A 130 20.96 -10.01 -16.94
C ASP A 130 21.94 -10.17 -15.77
N LEU A 131 23.05 -10.88 -16.02
CA LEU A 131 24.11 -11.03 -15.03
C LEU A 131 24.71 -9.68 -14.66
N SER A 132 24.83 -9.42 -13.36
CA SER A 132 25.42 -8.20 -12.81
C SER A 132 26.58 -8.47 -11.85
N LYS A 133 27.28 -9.61 -11.99
CA LYS A 133 28.40 -10.05 -11.14
C LYS A 133 29.33 -8.91 -10.69
N GLY A 134 29.28 -8.55 -9.41
CA GLY A 134 30.09 -7.51 -8.76
C GLY A 134 29.60 -6.08 -8.98
N LEU A 135 28.39 -5.89 -9.50
CA LEU A 135 27.78 -4.61 -9.88
C LEU A 135 26.34 -4.53 -9.39
N PRO A 136 25.75 -3.31 -9.29
CA PRO A 136 24.33 -3.16 -8.97
C PRO A 136 23.42 -3.92 -9.93
N ASN A 137 22.37 -4.56 -9.39
CA ASN A 137 21.40 -5.27 -10.20
C ASN A 137 20.59 -4.30 -11.09
N PRO A 138 20.36 -4.62 -12.37
CA PRO A 138 19.67 -3.74 -13.30
C PRO A 138 18.20 -3.55 -12.87
N THR A 139 17.82 -2.30 -12.63
CA THR A 139 16.44 -1.94 -12.28
C THR A 139 15.61 -1.73 -13.55
N PRO A 140 14.42 -2.35 -13.70
CA PRO A 140 13.52 -2.07 -14.80
C PRO A 140 13.22 -0.59 -14.89
N ALA A 141 13.24 -0.05 -16.12
CA ALA A 141 12.80 1.32 -16.36
C ALA A 141 11.34 1.47 -15.92
N PRO A 142 10.95 2.59 -15.29
CA PRO A 142 9.56 2.83 -14.96
C PRO A 142 8.71 2.82 -16.25
N PRO A 143 7.46 2.35 -16.17
CA PRO A 143 6.57 2.39 -17.32
C PRO A 143 6.43 3.83 -17.83
N PRO A 144 6.27 4.06 -19.14
CA PRO A 144 6.11 5.40 -19.68
C PRO A 144 4.90 6.08 -19.03
N THR A 145 5.08 7.31 -18.57
CA THR A 145 3.98 8.13 -18.07
C THR A 145 2.94 8.29 -19.18
N PRO A 146 1.64 8.00 -18.95
CA PRO A 146 0.64 8.20 -19.97
C PRO A 146 0.64 9.67 -20.43
N THR A 147 0.76 9.89 -21.74
CA THR A 147 0.64 11.24 -22.31
C THR A 147 -0.74 11.79 -21.95
N PRO A 148 -0.85 13.01 -21.39
CA PRO A 148 -2.15 13.59 -21.09
C PRO A 148 -2.98 13.63 -22.38
N THR A 149 -4.18 13.04 -22.34
CA THR A 149 -5.12 13.16 -23.44
C THR A 149 -5.46 14.64 -23.61
N PRO A 150 -5.34 15.23 -24.82
CA PRO A 150 -5.68 16.63 -25.01
C PRO A 150 -7.12 16.84 -24.56
N SER A 151 -7.33 17.83 -23.69
CA SER A 151 -8.68 18.26 -23.30
C SER A 151 -9.45 18.62 -24.57
N PRO A 152 -10.73 18.21 -24.71
CA PRO A 152 -11.54 18.66 -25.83
C PRO A 152 -11.51 20.19 -25.90
N SER A 153 -11.25 20.72 -27.10
CA SER A 153 -11.32 22.15 -27.36
C SER A 153 -12.73 22.65 -27.02
N PRO A 154 -12.90 23.79 -26.34
CA PRO A 154 -14.22 24.33 -26.08
C PRO A 154 -14.98 24.47 -27.41
N THR A 155 -16.19 23.94 -27.46
CA THR A 155 -17.08 24.11 -28.61
C THR A 155 -17.30 25.61 -28.79
N PRO A 156 -17.13 26.17 -30.01
CA PRO A 156 -17.36 27.59 -30.23
C PRO A 156 -18.77 27.95 -29.78
N THR A 157 -18.87 28.94 -28.90
CA THR A 157 -20.16 29.46 -28.43
C THR A 157 -20.90 30.03 -29.65
N PRO A 158 -22.14 29.61 -29.93
CA PRO A 158 -22.89 30.17 -31.05
C PRO A 158 -22.97 31.70 -30.92
N SER A 159 -22.65 32.40 -32.00
CA SER A 159 -22.76 33.86 -32.08
C SER A 159 -24.21 34.27 -31.78
N PRO A 160 -24.44 35.31 -30.96
CA PRO A 160 -25.79 35.77 -30.67
C PRO A 160 -26.54 36.08 -31.97
N THR A 161 -27.68 35.42 -32.15
CA THR A 161 -28.61 35.72 -33.24
C THR A 161 -29.09 37.18 -33.05
N PRO A 162 -29.06 38.05 -34.07
CA PRO A 162 -29.54 39.41 -33.93
C PRO A 162 -30.99 39.40 -33.43
N SER A 163 -31.20 39.97 -32.23
CA SER A 163 -32.53 40.14 -31.66
C SER A 163 -33.33 41.04 -32.60
N SER A 164 -34.45 40.53 -33.11
CA SER A 164 -35.45 41.37 -33.75
C SER A 164 -35.91 42.45 -32.77
N ALA A 165 -36.09 43.65 -33.30
CA ALA A 165 -36.50 44.84 -32.56
C ALA A 165 -37.78 44.57 -31.74
N PRO A 166 -37.90 45.16 -30.53
CA PRO A 166 -39.06 44.92 -29.67
C PRO A 166 -40.36 45.31 -30.38
N SER A 167 -41.32 44.39 -30.36
CA SER A 167 -42.71 44.62 -30.75
C SER A 167 -43.33 45.66 -29.78
N PRO A 168 -44.14 46.62 -30.26
CA PRO A 168 -44.73 47.64 -29.40
C PRO A 168 -45.60 47.02 -28.30
N THR A 169 -45.34 47.45 -27.07
CA THR A 169 -46.05 47.05 -25.85
C THR A 169 -47.55 47.33 -25.99
N PRO A 170 -48.45 46.34 -25.84
CA PRO A 170 -49.88 46.61 -25.77
C PRO A 170 -50.23 47.33 -24.47
N THR A 171 -51.08 48.35 -24.63
CA THR A 171 -51.64 49.23 -23.60
C THR A 171 -52.30 48.45 -22.45
N PRO A 172 -52.10 48.82 -21.18
CA PRO A 172 -52.64 48.08 -20.04
C PRO A 172 -54.17 48.12 -19.99
N THR A 173 -54.77 46.94 -19.84
CA THR A 173 -56.20 46.73 -19.56
C THR A 173 -56.47 46.97 -18.06
N PRO A 174 -57.55 47.69 -17.69
CA PRO A 174 -57.83 48.02 -16.30
C PRO A 174 -58.19 46.79 -15.44
N THR A 175 -57.69 46.81 -14.22
CA THR A 175 -57.82 45.79 -13.18
C THR A 175 -59.24 45.74 -12.58
N PRO A 176 -59.91 44.57 -12.52
CA PRO A 176 -61.08 44.39 -11.66
C PRO A 176 -60.73 44.05 -10.21
N SER A 177 -61.58 44.58 -9.33
CA SER A 177 -61.60 44.60 -7.87
C SER A 177 -61.57 43.22 -7.17
N PRO A 178 -60.99 43.10 -5.95
CA PRO A 178 -60.99 41.86 -5.18
C PRO A 178 -62.36 41.56 -4.55
N ALA A 179 -62.70 40.28 -4.46
CA ALA A 179 -63.87 39.73 -3.76
C ALA A 179 -63.42 38.81 -2.59
N PRO A 180 -64.27 38.62 -1.56
CA PRO A 180 -63.86 38.40 -0.18
C PRO A 180 -63.56 36.94 0.18
N GLY A 181 -62.78 36.78 1.26
CA GLY A 181 -62.38 35.50 1.82
C GLY A 181 -63.53 34.66 2.39
N VAL A 182 -63.25 33.36 2.52
CA VAL A 182 -64.07 32.39 3.23
C VAL A 182 -63.15 31.53 4.11
N GLU A 183 -63.53 31.48 5.38
CA GLU A 183 -62.97 30.64 6.46
C GLU A 183 -63.52 29.20 6.40
N GLY A 184 -62.84 28.28 7.09
CA GLY A 184 -63.28 26.90 7.37
C GLY A 184 -62.47 25.86 6.59
N GLU A 185 -62.09 24.69 7.12
CA GLU A 185 -62.47 23.99 8.34
C GLU A 185 -61.44 22.85 8.53
N VAL A 186 -61.16 22.47 9.78
CA VAL A 186 -60.19 21.44 10.15
C VAL A 186 -60.89 20.08 10.18
N LEU A 187 -60.46 19.10 9.36
CA LEU A 187 -60.87 17.70 9.54
C LEU A 187 -59.72 16.71 9.25
N SER A 188 -59.23 16.13 10.36
CA SER A 188 -58.86 14.73 10.61
C SER A 188 -58.72 13.76 9.42
N ALA A 189 -57.57 13.07 9.33
CA ALA A 189 -57.53 11.64 8.98
C ALA A 189 -56.24 10.95 9.47
N SER A 190 -56.44 9.80 10.10
CA SER A 190 -55.45 8.86 10.63
C SER A 190 -54.77 8.00 9.56
N THR A 191 -53.54 7.60 9.87
CA THR A 191 -52.91 6.28 9.63
C THR A 191 -53.02 5.64 8.25
N SER A 192 -51.87 5.43 7.59
CA SER A 192 -51.22 4.12 7.45
C SER A 192 -50.30 4.08 6.22
N ALA A 193 -49.09 3.57 6.43
CA ALA A 193 -48.24 2.84 5.49
C ALA A 193 -48.13 3.36 4.04
N VAL A 194 -46.94 3.86 3.69
CA VAL A 194 -46.46 3.82 2.31
C VAL A 194 -45.07 3.18 2.29
N LYS A 195 -45.02 2.05 1.60
CA LYS A 195 -43.84 1.31 1.17
C LYS A 195 -43.05 2.14 0.16
N ASP A 196 -41.74 1.93 0.18
CA ASP A 196 -40.79 2.16 -0.91
C ASP A 196 -40.68 3.61 -1.42
N LEU A 197 -39.66 4.33 -0.95
CA LEU A 197 -39.07 5.43 -1.71
C LEU A 197 -37.57 5.22 -1.90
N ASP A 198 -37.27 5.01 -3.17
CA ASP A 198 -36.00 5.11 -3.88
C ASP A 198 -35.24 6.39 -3.52
N LEU A 199 -33.94 6.26 -3.22
CA LEU A 199 -33.09 7.35 -2.76
C LEU A 199 -32.09 7.73 -3.87
N SER A 200 -32.56 8.49 -4.86
CA SER A 200 -31.71 9.19 -5.80
C SER A 200 -31.80 10.71 -5.64
N VAL A 201 -30.65 11.26 -5.21
CA VAL A 201 -30.07 12.55 -5.61
C VAL A 201 -30.89 13.84 -5.36
N PHE A 202 -30.36 14.70 -4.48
CA PHE A 202 -30.37 16.15 -4.70
C PHE A 202 -29.08 16.80 -4.17
N LEU A 203 -28.40 17.51 -5.07
CA LEU A 203 -27.26 18.41 -4.84
C LEU A 203 -27.76 19.79 -4.38
N VAL A 204 -27.07 20.41 -3.42
CA VAL A 204 -26.96 21.88 -3.36
C VAL A 204 -25.51 22.26 -3.02
N ASP A 205 -24.91 22.98 -3.96
CA ASP A 205 -23.64 23.68 -3.93
C ASP A 205 -23.77 24.99 -3.11
N LEU A 206 -22.76 25.32 -2.30
CA LEU A 206 -22.23 26.69 -2.26
C LEU A 206 -20.83 26.77 -1.63
N ALA A 207 -19.84 27.05 -2.50
CA ALA A 207 -18.65 27.89 -2.27
C ALA A 207 -17.51 27.40 -1.33
N SER A 208 -16.41 26.99 -1.97
CA SER A 208 -15.00 26.91 -1.51
C SER A 208 -14.44 28.28 -1.04
N PRO A 209 -13.26 28.39 -0.34
CA PRO A 209 -12.14 27.45 -0.35
C PRO A 209 -11.41 27.21 0.99
N SER A 210 -10.86 26.00 1.18
CA SER A 210 -9.51 25.75 1.72
C SER A 210 -9.30 24.25 1.89
N ALA A 211 -8.18 23.74 1.40
CA ALA A 211 -7.85 22.33 1.25
C ALA A 211 -7.47 21.63 2.56
N SER A 212 -7.90 20.37 2.75
CA SER A 212 -7.05 19.28 3.27
C SER A 212 -7.76 17.93 3.11
N ALA A 213 -7.00 16.89 2.77
CA ALA A 213 -7.44 15.60 2.25
C ALA A 213 -8.38 14.82 3.19
N SER A 214 -9.49 14.31 2.65
CA SER A 214 -10.40 13.38 3.35
C SER A 214 -10.35 12.02 2.65
N ALA A 215 -10.02 10.98 3.42
CA ALA A 215 -9.97 9.59 2.98
C ALA A 215 -11.36 9.08 2.54
N LEU A 216 -11.37 8.27 1.49
CA LEU A 216 -12.56 7.61 0.96
C LEU A 216 -13.08 6.54 1.95
N PRO A 217 -14.40 6.38 2.16
CA PRO A 217 -14.94 5.25 2.88
C PRO A 217 -14.96 3.99 2.00
N VAL A 218 -14.35 2.91 2.50
CA VAL A 218 -14.48 1.56 1.91
C VAL A 218 -15.84 0.98 2.33
N PRO A 219 -16.67 0.47 1.41
CA PRO A 219 -17.94 -0.17 1.79
C PRO A 219 -17.67 -1.47 2.55
N SER A 220 -18.26 -1.61 3.73
CA SER A 220 -18.27 -2.86 4.49
C SER A 220 -19.35 -3.78 3.91
N THR A 221 -18.95 -4.87 3.28
CA THR A 221 -19.85 -5.97 2.93
C THR A 221 -20.06 -6.85 4.17
N ASN A 222 -21.30 -6.98 4.64
CA ASN A 222 -21.68 -8.00 5.61
C ASN A 222 -21.71 -9.36 4.90
N LEU A 223 -20.82 -10.28 5.29
CA LEU A 223 -20.93 -11.69 4.93
C LEU A 223 -21.70 -12.41 6.06
N ASN A 224 -22.81 -13.04 5.69
CA ASN A 224 -23.63 -13.86 6.59
C ASN A 224 -22.84 -15.07 7.10
N TYR A 225 -22.83 -15.25 8.42
CA TYR A 225 -22.11 -16.31 9.11
C TYR A 225 -23.03 -17.49 9.38
N GLU A 226 -23.15 -18.41 8.43
CA GLU A 226 -23.57 -19.78 8.72
C GLU A 226 -22.81 -20.71 7.79
N HIS A 227 -22.06 -21.64 8.40
CA HIS A 227 -21.50 -22.85 7.80
C HIS A 227 -20.20 -22.77 6.99
N LEU A 228 -19.03 -22.58 7.63
CA LEU A 228 -17.76 -23.23 7.22
C LEU A 228 -16.83 -23.44 8.43
N SER A 229 -16.79 -24.68 8.92
CA SER A 229 -15.69 -25.20 9.74
C SER A 229 -14.45 -25.44 8.85
N ASN A 230 -13.30 -24.97 9.33
CA ASN A 230 -11.93 -25.14 8.81
C ASN A 230 -11.49 -24.25 7.64
N VAL A 231 -11.16 -22.99 7.93
CA VAL A 231 -10.18 -22.21 7.14
C VAL A 231 -9.26 -21.45 8.11
N LEU A 232 -7.97 -21.79 8.07
CA LEU A 232 -6.88 -21.08 8.75
C LEU A 232 -6.43 -19.93 7.84
N PHE A 233 -6.66 -18.68 8.24
CA PHE A 233 -6.02 -17.51 7.62
C PHE A 233 -4.78 -17.14 8.44
N ILE A 234 -3.59 -17.37 7.89
CA ILE A 234 -2.35 -16.74 8.35
C ILE A 234 -2.17 -15.48 7.50
N GLY A 235 -2.41 -14.32 8.10
CA GLY A 235 -2.26 -13.01 7.45
C GLY A 235 -1.74 -11.99 8.46
N VAL A 236 -0.52 -11.52 8.21
CA VAL A 236 0.32 -10.73 9.12
C VAL A 236 -0.14 -9.25 9.13
N GLY A 237 -0.31 -8.73 10.35
CA GLY A 237 -0.19 -7.34 10.79
C GLY A 237 -0.56 -6.19 9.84
N LEU A 238 -1.75 -5.62 10.02
CA LEU A 238 -2.03 -4.21 9.69
C LEU A 238 -2.06 -3.41 11.01
N THR A 239 -1.02 -2.62 11.28
CA THR A 239 -0.99 -1.70 12.43
C THR A 239 -1.67 -0.39 12.03
N VAL A 240 -2.91 -0.20 12.50
CA VAL A 240 -3.59 1.11 12.43
C VAL A 240 -3.22 1.90 13.69
N SER A 241 -2.38 2.92 13.54
CA SER A 241 -2.08 3.90 14.58
C SER A 241 -3.06 5.06 14.52
N GLY A 242 -3.74 5.32 15.64
CA GLY A 242 -4.11 6.67 16.07
C GLY A 242 -5.51 7.20 15.69
N LEU A 243 -6.54 6.82 16.45
CA LEU A 243 -7.71 7.67 16.69
C LEU A 243 -8.10 7.54 18.18
N SER A 244 -7.76 8.56 18.97
CA SER A 244 -8.21 8.66 20.36
C SER A 244 -9.69 9.02 20.40
N GLY A 245 -10.53 8.09 20.85
CA GLY A 245 -11.91 8.34 21.22
C GLY A 245 -12.11 8.10 22.72
N VAL A 246 -12.68 9.08 23.43
CA VAL A 246 -13.05 8.98 24.84
C VAL A 246 -14.28 8.07 24.95
N PHE A 247 -14.15 6.92 25.61
CA PHE A 247 -15.28 6.05 25.91
C PHE A 247 -15.89 6.41 27.27
N ILE A 248 -17.11 6.96 27.27
CA ILE A 248 -17.95 7.07 28.47
C ILE A 248 -18.82 5.83 28.54
N THR A 249 -18.57 4.93 29.50
CA THR A 249 -19.45 3.80 29.76
C THR A 249 -20.51 4.18 30.80
N ARG A 250 -21.79 4.13 30.41
CA ARG A 250 -22.93 4.33 31.31
C ARG A 250 -23.41 2.96 31.81
N ARG A 251 -23.23 2.66 33.10
CA ARG A 251 -23.63 1.39 33.71
C ARG A 251 -25.16 1.36 33.89
N LEU A 252 -25.88 0.65 33.01
CA LEU A 252 -27.31 0.39 33.20
C LEU A 252 -27.50 -0.77 34.18
N THR A 253 -27.98 -0.47 35.39
CA THR A 253 -28.40 -1.49 36.35
C THR A 253 -29.82 -1.94 35.98
N ARG A 254 -30.00 -3.19 35.54
CA ARG A 254 -31.34 -3.76 35.34
C ARG A 254 -32.00 -3.95 36.72
N LYS A 255 -33.18 -3.34 36.92
CA LYS A 255 -34.09 -3.74 38.00
C LYS A 255 -34.71 -5.09 37.63
N LYS A 256 -34.65 -6.05 38.55
CA LYS A 256 -35.39 -7.32 38.45
C LYS A 256 -36.90 -7.02 38.54
N LEU A 257 -37.67 -7.59 37.62
CA LEU A 257 -39.01 -8.09 37.89
C LEU A 257 -38.93 -9.61 37.86
#